data_AF-A0A7X1GQ32-F1
#
_entry.id   AF-A0A7X1GQ32-F1
#
_cell.length_a   1.000
_cell.length_b   1.000
_cell.length_c   1.000
_cell.angle_alpha   90.00
_cell.angle_beta   90.00
_cell.angle_gamma   90.00
#
_symmetry.space_group_name_H-M   'P 1'
#
loop_
_entity.id
_entity.type
_entity.pdbx_description
1 polymer ?
#
loop_
_entity_poly.entity_id
_entity_poly.type
_entity_poly.pdbx_seq_one_letter_code
_entity_poly.pdbx_strand_id
1 'polypeptide(L)'
;MQQIEITVDALPIVKSSIALKEKLLNIKAKNYLKRLENFEKIHKIKSAEFAKAFAAGKLGDDAEWFDWLFVCEAYNKIIQQKKIIKGLSL
;
A
#
# COMPACT_ATOMS: atom_id res chain seq x y z
N MET A 1 18.15 -13.98 13.30
CA MET A 1 16.78 -14.11 12.77
C MET A 1 15.92 -14.70 13.88
N GLN A 2 14.76 -14.14 14.18
CA GLN A 2 13.83 -14.72 15.15
C GLN A 2 12.89 -15.68 14.41
N GLN A 3 12.77 -16.91 14.90
CA GLN A 3 11.86 -17.94 14.37
C GLN A 3 10.70 -18.10 15.34
N ILE A 4 9.48 -18.19 14.80
CA ILE A 4 8.26 -18.42 15.59
C ILE A 4 7.81 -19.85 15.30
N GLU A 5 7.67 -20.66 16.34
CA GLU A 5 7.12 -22.01 16.24
C GLU A 5 5.59 -21.94 16.24
N ILE A 6 4.96 -22.66 15.31
CA ILE A 6 3.50 -22.75 15.18
C ILE A 6 3.13 -24.21 15.36
N THR A 7 2.17 -24.49 16.24
CA THR A 7 1.65 -25.86 16.42
C THR A 7 0.92 -26.31 15.15
N VAL A 8 0.94 -27.61 14.87
CA VAL A 8 0.30 -28.19 13.68
C VAL A 8 -1.19 -27.83 13.61
N ASP A 9 -1.87 -27.84 14.76
CA ASP A 9 -3.30 -27.51 14.86
C ASP A 9 -3.60 -26.03 14.58
N ALA A 10 -2.64 -25.14 14.83
CA ALA A 10 -2.78 -23.71 14.56
C ALA A 10 -2.44 -23.34 13.11
N LEU A 11 -1.71 -24.19 12.37
CA LEU A 11 -1.27 -23.90 11.01
C LEU A 11 -2.42 -23.57 10.03
N PRO A 12 -3.56 -24.29 10.02
CA PRO A 12 -4.70 -23.95 9.16
C PRO A 12 -5.29 -22.56 9.48
N ILE A 13 -5.31 -22.18 10.75
CA ILE A 13 -5.84 -20.88 11.22
C ILE A 13 -4.93 -19.75 10.73
N VAL A 14 -3.61 -19.93 10.83
CA VAL A 14 -2.62 -18.95 10.34
C VAL A 14 -2.72 -18.80 8.82
N LYS A 15 -2.77 -19.91 8.07
CA LYS A 15 -2.95 -19.89 6.60
C LYS A 15 -4.22 -19.14 6.18
N SER A 16 -5.34 -19.43 6.85
CA SER A 16 -6.62 -18.78 6.57
C SER A 16 -6.58 -17.28 6.86
N SER A 17 -5.94 -16.89 7.97
CA SER A 17 -5.78 -15.49 8.36
C SER A 17 -4.91 -14.71 7.37
N ILE A 18 -3.84 -15.33 6.86
CA ILE A 18 -2.97 -14.74 5.84
C ILE A 18 -3.72 -14.58 4.52
N ALA A 19 -4.45 -15.60 4.07
CA ALA A 19 -5.26 -15.53 2.86
C ALA A 19 -6.32 -14.42 2.95
N LEU A 20 -6.98 -14.26 4.11
CA LEU A 20 -7.92 -13.17 4.35
C LEU A 20 -7.23 -11.81 4.28
N LYS A 21 -6.08 -11.66 4.94
CA LYS A 21 -5.29 -10.42 4.92
C LYS A 21 -4.87 -10.06 3.50
N GLU A 22 -4.44 -11.03 2.69
CA GLU A 22 -4.07 -10.82 1.30
C GLU A 22 -5.25 -10.29 0.48
N LYS A 23 -6.43 -10.92 0.60
CA LYS A 23 -7.66 -10.45 -0.06
C LYS A 23 -8.00 -9.01 0.32
N LEU A 24 -7.92 -8.68 1.61
CA LEU A 24 -8.18 -7.32 2.10
C LEU A 24 -7.18 -6.29 1.56
N LEU A 25 -5.89 -6.64 1.54
CA LEU A 25 -4.85 -5.76 0.98
C LEU A 25 -5.03 -5.58 -0.53
N ASN A 26 -5.48 -6.61 -1.26
CA ASN A 26 -5.77 -6.51 -2.69
C ASN A 26 -6.92 -5.54 -2.96
N ILE A 27 -8.00 -5.60 -2.19
CA ILE A 27 -9.14 -4.68 -2.30
C ILE A 27 -8.67 -3.25 -2.00
N LYS A 28 -7.95 -3.05 -0.89
CA LYS A 28 -7.43 -1.72 -0.51
C LYS A 28 -6.49 -1.14 -1.57
N ALA A 29 -5.56 -1.95 -2.09
CA ALA A 29 -4.63 -1.54 -3.14
C ALA A 29 -5.37 -1.05 -4.39
N LYS A 30 -6.41 -1.78 -4.83
CA LYS A 30 -7.23 -1.38 -5.98
C LYS A 30 -7.92 -0.04 -5.74
N ASN A 31 -8.46 0.18 -4.55
CA ASN A 31 -9.14 1.44 -4.21
C ASN A 31 -8.19 2.64 -4.20
N TYR A 32 -7.01 2.50 -3.57
CA TYR A 32 -6.01 3.57 -3.58
C TYR A 32 -5.43 3.80 -4.98
N LEU A 33 -5.21 2.75 -5.77
CA LEU A 33 -4.75 2.88 -7.14
C LEU A 33 -5.72 3.72 -7.99
N LYS A 34 -7.03 3.46 -7.89
CA LYS A 34 -8.04 4.28 -8.58
C LYS A 34 -8.00 5.75 -8.17
N ARG A 35 -7.76 6.03 -6.89
CA ARG A 35 -7.62 7.41 -6.39
C ARG A 35 -6.36 8.08 -6.95
N LEU A 36 -5.23 7.36 -7.01
CA LEU A 36 -4.01 7.84 -7.65
C LEU A 36 -4.24 8.15 -9.12
N GLU A 37 -4.84 7.22 -9.87
CA GLU A 37 -5.16 7.43 -11.28
C GLU A 37 -6.06 8.66 -11.51
N ASN A 38 -6.96 8.98 -10.57
CA ASN A 38 -7.77 10.19 -10.65
C ASN A 38 -6.92 11.47 -10.49
N PHE A 39 -6.06 11.52 -9.47
CA PHE A 39 -5.15 12.65 -9.30
C PHE A 39 -4.19 12.80 -10.48
N GLU A 40 -3.62 11.70 -10.99
CA GLU A 40 -2.76 11.71 -12.17
C GLU A 40 -3.45 12.27 -13.40
N LYS A 41 -4.75 12.00 -13.58
CA LYS A 41 -5.54 12.54 -14.70
C LYS A 41 -5.82 14.03 -14.54
N ILE A 42 -6.18 14.47 -13.34
CA ILE A 42 -6.50 15.89 -13.04
C ILE A 42 -5.26 16.75 -13.24
N HIS A 43 -4.14 16.36 -12.65
CA HIS A 43 -2.91 17.15 -12.62
C HIS A 43 -1.94 16.84 -13.76
N LYS A 44 -2.22 15.79 -14.56
CA LYS A 44 -1.39 15.33 -15.69
C LYS A 44 0.07 15.01 -15.32
N ILE A 45 0.33 14.67 -14.05
CA ILE A 45 1.63 14.23 -13.55
C ILE A 45 1.51 12.84 -12.95
N LYS A 46 2.56 12.02 -13.03
CA LYS A 46 2.56 10.70 -12.39
C LYS A 46 2.71 10.81 -10.88
N SER A 47 2.09 9.91 -10.12
CA SER A 47 2.15 9.92 -8.64
C SER A 47 3.59 9.86 -8.11
N ALA A 48 4.48 9.15 -8.82
CA ALA A 48 5.90 9.09 -8.49
C ALA A 48 6.65 10.40 -8.74
N GLU A 49 6.24 11.18 -9.75
CA GLU A 49 6.80 12.50 -10.05
C GLU A 49 6.24 13.53 -9.07
N PHE A 50 4.94 13.49 -8.81
CA PHE A 50 4.26 14.27 -7.77
C PHE A 50 4.97 14.12 -6.42
N ALA A 51 5.21 12.88 -5.94
CA ALA A 51 5.85 12.65 -4.65
C ALA A 51 7.25 13.26 -4.55
N LYS A 52 8.02 13.25 -5.64
CA LYS A 52 9.34 13.90 -5.72
C LYS A 52 9.22 15.43 -5.72
N ALA A 53 8.25 15.98 -6.45
CA ALA A 53 8.02 17.42 -6.51
C ALA A 53 7.53 17.98 -5.16
N PHE A 54 6.61 17.27 -4.49
CA PHE A 54 6.12 17.60 -3.15
C PHE A 54 7.27 17.61 -2.14
N ALA A 55 8.08 16.55 -2.10
CA ALA A 55 9.21 16.45 -1.18
C ALA A 55 10.30 17.51 -1.45
N ALA A 56 10.41 18.01 -2.67
CA ALA A 56 11.32 19.10 -3.04
C ALA A 56 10.77 20.50 -2.73
N GLY A 57 9.57 20.61 -2.13
CA GLY A 57 8.92 21.90 -1.84
C GLY A 57 8.55 22.69 -3.11
N LYS A 58 8.40 22.01 -4.25
CA LYS A 58 8.05 22.65 -5.54
C LYS A 58 6.55 22.78 -5.75
N LEU A 59 5.76 22.13 -4.89
CA LEU A 59 4.31 22.24 -4.86
C LEU A 59 3.96 23.19 -3.72
N GLY A 60 2.92 24.01 -3.92
CA GLY A 60 2.42 24.91 -2.89
C GLY A 60 1.69 24.16 -1.77
N ASP A 61 0.92 24.91 -0.98
CA ASP A 61 0.29 24.39 0.24
C ASP A 61 -1.19 24.04 0.06
N ASP A 62 -1.64 23.79 -1.18
CA ASP A 62 -3.02 23.34 -1.40
C ASP A 62 -3.30 22.02 -0.67
N ALA A 63 -4.45 21.97 0.00
CA ALA A 63 -4.91 20.79 0.73
C ALA A 63 -4.92 19.52 -0.14
N GLU A 64 -5.19 19.67 -1.44
CA GLU A 64 -5.21 18.56 -2.39
C GLU A 64 -3.85 17.85 -2.49
N TRP A 65 -2.73 18.55 -2.35
CA TRP A 65 -1.41 17.94 -2.37
C TRP A 65 -1.20 17.02 -1.18
N PHE A 66 -1.69 17.39 0.01
CA PHE A 66 -1.63 16.54 1.18
C PHE A 66 -2.52 15.30 1.03
N ASP A 67 -3.71 15.46 0.46
CA ASP A 67 -4.60 14.34 0.15
C ASP A 67 -3.96 13.36 -0.84
N TRP A 68 -3.32 13.87 -1.90
CA TRP A 68 -2.63 13.02 -2.86
C TRP A 68 -1.43 12.32 -2.23
N LEU A 69 -0.62 13.03 -1.43
CA LEU A 69 0.50 12.44 -0.69
C LEU A 69 0.03 11.30 0.21
N PHE A 70 -1.04 11.52 0.98
CA PHE A 70 -1.63 10.48 1.82
C PHE A 70 -1.99 9.23 1.02
N VAL A 71 -2.60 9.39 -0.16
CA VAL A 71 -2.97 8.26 -1.03
C VAL A 71 -1.72 7.55 -1.56
N CYS A 72 -0.68 8.29 -1.97
CA CYS A 72 0.61 7.73 -2.40
C CYS A 72 1.23 6.86 -1.31
N GLU A 73 1.33 7.39 -0.09
CA GLU A 73 1.91 6.69 1.05
C GLU A 73 1.08 5.48 1.47
N ALA A 74 -0.24 5.61 1.51
CA ALA A 74 -1.14 4.51 1.84
C ALA A 74 -1.02 3.36 0.83
N TYR A 75 -0.96 3.68 -0.47
CA TYR A 75 -0.74 2.69 -1.52
C TYR A 75 0.61 1.99 -1.34
N ASN A 76 1.69 2.75 -1.17
CA ASN A 76 3.03 2.19 -0.96
C ASN A 76 3.09 1.26 0.25
N LYS A 77 2.49 1.67 1.39
CA LYS A 77 2.42 0.86 2.60
C LYS A 77 1.67 -0.46 2.39
N ILE A 78 0.63 -0.46 1.57
CA ILE A 78 -0.10 -1.68 1.21
C ILE A 78 0.76 -2.59 0.32
N ILE A 79 1.46 -2.03 -0.67
CA ILE A 79 2.37 -2.80 -1.53
C ILE A 79 3.49 -3.45 -0.70
N GLN A 80 4.05 -2.75 0.28
CA GLN A 80 5.05 -3.34 1.19
C GLN A 80 4.47 -4.48 2.02
N GLN A 81 3.27 -4.32 2.60
CA GLN A 81 2.60 -5.41 3.32
C GLN A 81 2.33 -6.63 2.42
N LYS A 82 1.95 -6.41 1.16
CA LYS A 82 1.77 -7.50 0.19
C LYS A 82 3.08 -8.24 -0.13
N LYS A 83 4.20 -7.53 -0.21
CA LYS A 83 5.53 -8.15 -0.38
C LYS A 83 5.88 -9.03 0.80
N ILE A 84 5.63 -8.56 2.03
CA ILE A 84 5.84 -9.36 3.25
C ILE A 84 5.01 -10.64 3.20
N ILE A 85 3.71 -10.55 2.91
CA ILE A 85 2.83 -11.72 2.85
C ILE A 85 3.30 -12.73 1.79
N LYS A 86 3.71 -12.26 0.60
CA LYS A 86 4.26 -13.15 -0.44
C LYS A 86 5.57 -13.82 -0.06
N GLY A 87 6.34 -13.19 0.84
CA GLY A 87 7.57 -13.76 1.37
C GLY A 87 7.35 -14.74 2.53
N LEU A 88 6.13 -14.84 3.06
CA LEU A 88 5.79 -15.86 4.07
C LEU A 88 5.67 -17.22 3.37
N SER A 89 6.69 -18.06 3.51
CA SER A 89 6.60 -19.48 3.17
C SER A 89 5.97 -20.21 4.36
N LEU A 90 4.70 -20.60 4.23
CA LEU A 90 3.91 -21.31 5.26
C LEU A 90 3.16 -22.51 4.67
#